data_AF-F4XQY6-F1
#
_entry.id   AF-F4XQY6-F1
#
_cell.length_a   1.000
_cell.length_b   1.000
_cell.length_c   1.000
_cell.angle_alpha   90.00
_cell.angle_beta   90.00
_cell.angle_gamma   90.00
#
_symmetry.space_group_name_H-M   'P 1'
#
loop_
_entity.id
_entity.type
_entity.pdbx_description
1 polymer ?
#
loop_
_entity_poly.entity_id
_entity_poly.type
_entity_poly.pdbx_seq_one_letter_code
_entity_poly.pdbx_strand_id
1 'polypeptide(L)'
;MKNTSYVIWNNKGGVGKSTITFHISSVYAEKNPDRNVVVIDMCPQANSSMMLMGGGEKAEESLQELITKDTPKTIVGYLTDCVLKLNTDDLSKYILQLNKKNDQLTDNIYLMSGDGNLELIAPLLSERADATPISGSDNPWRSIHTIIEKLTKIQINDKPTTYFIDTNPSFSIYTQIAILGGEKLIVPINADDSSIYAISGLFNLIWGTEKEHPVYGKYTFASKVKSNSLERPKIALLLGNRFTQKIGAAHAFKALSNKAIQKMFEEYTKNPNRFSDSSNSNINRQEFEKKYSIELRDFNSAGVVAANQGLPLSKMVEKANYQVYDKKIQVSKDQREKCSKVILDLVSRL
;
A
#
# COMPACT_ATOMS: atom_id res chain seq x y z
N MET A 1 -22.60 -5.60 2.03
CA MET A 1 -21.26 -6.27 2.02
C MET A 1 -20.33 -5.53 2.96
N LYS A 2 -19.33 -6.20 3.55
CA LYS A 2 -18.36 -5.56 4.47
C LYS A 2 -17.29 -4.78 3.70
N ASN A 3 -16.75 -3.74 4.31
CA ASN A 3 -15.52 -3.10 3.86
C ASN A 3 -14.33 -4.06 3.89
N THR A 4 -13.32 -3.76 3.08
CA THR A 4 -12.04 -4.49 3.03
C THR A 4 -10.90 -3.48 2.99
N SER A 5 -9.78 -3.75 3.66
CA SER A 5 -8.59 -2.89 3.58
C SER A 5 -7.31 -3.66 3.29
N TYR A 6 -6.55 -3.15 2.32
CA TYR A 6 -5.27 -3.67 1.86
C TYR A 6 -4.18 -2.64 2.14
N VAL A 7 -3.12 -3.03 2.86
CA VAL A 7 -1.92 -2.22 3.01
C VAL A 7 -0.86 -2.76 2.05
N ILE A 8 -0.22 -1.86 1.31
CA ILE A 8 0.89 -2.20 0.42
C ILE A 8 2.17 -1.79 1.12
N TRP A 9 2.94 -2.72 1.68
CA TRP A 9 4.17 -2.37 2.42
C TRP A 9 5.33 -3.36 2.22
N ASN A 10 6.53 -2.78 2.25
CA ASN A 10 7.81 -3.45 2.37
C ASN A 10 8.79 -2.40 2.94
N ASN A 11 9.63 -2.82 3.90
CA ASN A 11 10.65 -1.98 4.54
C ASN A 11 11.78 -1.53 3.61
N LYS A 12 11.78 -1.98 2.35
CA LYS A 12 12.70 -1.54 1.30
C LYS A 12 12.08 -0.48 0.38
N GLY A 13 12.83 0.60 0.11
CA GLY A 13 12.52 1.59 -0.91
C GLY A 13 12.66 1.03 -2.34
N GLY A 14 11.98 1.65 -3.32
CA GLY A 14 12.17 1.31 -4.74
C GLY A 14 11.61 -0.05 -5.20
N VAL A 15 10.75 -0.70 -4.40
CA VAL A 15 10.07 -1.95 -4.78
C VAL A 15 8.76 -1.73 -5.56
N GLY A 16 8.40 -0.47 -5.86
CA GLY A 16 7.24 -0.13 -6.67
C GLY A 16 5.91 0.00 -5.90
N LYS A 17 5.91 0.18 -4.58
CA LYS A 17 4.69 0.29 -3.73
C LYS A 17 3.65 1.25 -4.31
N SER A 18 4.00 2.51 -4.49
CA SER A 18 3.06 3.55 -4.97
C SER A 18 2.54 3.28 -6.40
N THR A 19 3.39 2.79 -7.29
CA THR A 19 2.99 2.40 -8.66
C THR A 19 2.03 1.21 -8.66
N ILE A 20 2.29 0.22 -7.79
CA ILE A 20 1.41 -0.92 -7.59
C ILE A 20 0.07 -0.45 -7.00
N THR A 21 0.10 0.42 -5.98
CA THR A 21 -1.12 1.00 -5.38
C THR A 21 -1.96 1.72 -6.42
N PHE A 22 -1.34 2.56 -7.26
CA PHE A 22 -2.01 3.25 -8.37
C PHE A 22 -2.72 2.27 -9.31
N HIS A 23 -2.00 1.27 -9.84
CA HIS A 23 -2.58 0.35 -10.81
C HIS A 23 -3.63 -0.58 -10.21
N ILE A 24 -3.38 -1.15 -9.02
CA ILE A 24 -4.33 -2.05 -8.36
C ILE A 24 -5.61 -1.30 -8.05
N SER A 25 -5.53 -0.15 -7.38
CA SER A 25 -6.74 0.59 -6.97
C SER A 25 -7.57 1.05 -8.16
N SER A 26 -6.92 1.56 -9.22
CA SER A 26 -7.60 2.02 -10.43
C SER A 26 -8.31 0.87 -11.16
N VAL A 27 -7.61 -0.24 -11.39
CA VAL A 27 -8.21 -1.40 -12.09
C VAL A 27 -9.23 -2.12 -11.21
N TYR A 28 -9.04 -2.14 -9.89
CA TYR A 28 -10.03 -2.68 -8.95
C TYR A 28 -11.33 -1.88 -8.99
N ALA A 29 -11.25 -0.55 -9.06
CA ALA A 29 -12.43 0.31 -9.19
C ALA A 29 -13.20 0.04 -10.49
N GLU A 30 -12.50 -0.16 -11.61
CA GLU A 30 -13.09 -0.54 -12.91
C GLU A 30 -13.81 -1.90 -12.87
N LYS A 31 -13.30 -2.85 -12.08
CA LYS A 31 -13.87 -4.22 -12.00
C LYS A 31 -14.94 -4.39 -10.94
N ASN A 32 -15.09 -3.42 -10.03
CA ASN A 32 -16.03 -3.48 -8.91
C ASN A 32 -16.88 -2.20 -8.84
N PRO A 33 -17.74 -1.93 -9.84
CA PRO A 33 -18.55 -0.70 -9.89
C PRO A 33 -19.61 -0.59 -8.79
N ASP A 34 -19.93 -1.70 -8.13
CA ASP A 34 -20.84 -1.81 -6.98
C ASP A 34 -20.18 -1.38 -5.65
N ARG A 35 -18.87 -1.15 -5.65
CA ARG A 35 -18.08 -0.76 -4.48
C ARG A 35 -17.41 0.59 -4.71
N ASN A 36 -17.18 1.31 -3.62
CA ASN A 36 -16.27 2.46 -3.63
C ASN A 36 -14.85 1.99 -3.34
N VAL A 37 -13.88 2.69 -3.92
CA VAL A 37 -12.45 2.45 -3.69
C VAL A 37 -11.85 3.72 -3.11
N VAL A 38 -11.15 3.61 -1.97
CA VAL A 38 -10.46 4.74 -1.35
C VAL A 38 -8.97 4.41 -1.27
N VAL A 39 -8.14 5.25 -1.87
CA VAL A 39 -6.69 5.20 -1.67
C VAL A 39 -6.32 6.14 -0.53
N ILE A 40 -5.60 5.62 0.45
CA ILE A 40 -5.02 6.41 1.55
C ILE A 40 -3.51 6.40 1.37
N ASP A 41 -2.94 7.54 1.01
CA ASP A 41 -1.50 7.65 0.79
C ASP A 41 -0.80 8.09 2.08
N MET A 42 -0.24 7.13 2.81
CA MET A 42 0.52 7.36 4.05
C MET A 42 2.02 7.58 3.77
N CYS A 43 2.38 8.01 2.55
CA CYS A 43 3.74 8.33 2.16
C CYS A 43 3.90 9.86 2.05
N PRO A 44 4.86 10.48 2.76
CA PRO A 44 5.13 11.92 2.66
C PRO A 44 5.49 12.38 1.24
N GLN A 45 6.00 11.48 0.40
CA GLN A 45 6.36 11.77 -0.99
C GLN A 45 5.13 11.82 -1.93
N ALA A 46 3.95 11.39 -1.45
CA ALA A 46 2.68 11.45 -2.18
C ALA A 46 2.71 10.87 -3.61
N ASN A 47 3.60 9.89 -3.87
CA ASN A 47 3.83 9.36 -5.22
C ASN A 47 2.57 8.72 -5.81
N SER A 48 1.82 7.97 -5.00
CA SER A 48 0.58 7.34 -5.48
C SER A 48 -0.50 8.39 -5.73
N SER A 49 -0.56 9.42 -4.90
CA SER A 49 -1.46 10.57 -5.05
C SER A 49 -1.21 11.30 -6.37
N MET A 50 0.05 11.61 -6.70
CA MET A 50 0.42 12.25 -7.97
C MET A 50 0.02 11.40 -9.18
N MET A 51 0.30 10.09 -9.16
CA MET A 51 -0.09 9.19 -10.26
C MET A 51 -1.62 9.12 -10.42
N LEU A 52 -2.37 9.00 -9.32
CA LEU A 52 -3.82 8.93 -9.34
C LEU A 52 -4.46 10.23 -9.86
N MET A 53 -3.87 11.38 -9.58
CA MET A 53 -4.34 12.69 -10.05
C MET A 53 -3.93 13.02 -11.51
N GLY A 54 -3.33 12.07 -12.24
CA GLY A 54 -3.02 12.23 -13.67
C GLY A 54 -1.52 12.30 -13.99
N GLY A 55 -0.66 12.33 -12.98
CA GLY A 55 0.78 12.50 -13.15
C GLY A 55 1.21 13.87 -13.70
N GLY A 56 2.52 14.07 -13.80
CA GLY A 56 3.12 15.31 -14.32
C GLY A 56 2.83 16.55 -13.47
N GLU A 57 3.09 17.72 -14.06
CA GLU A 57 3.04 19.03 -13.37
C GLU A 57 1.63 19.38 -12.85
N LYS A 58 0.57 19.07 -13.60
CA LYS A 58 -0.82 19.35 -13.18
C LYS A 58 -1.22 18.61 -11.90
N ALA A 59 -0.72 17.38 -11.73
CA ALA A 59 -0.96 16.60 -10.53
C ALA A 59 -0.20 17.16 -9.33
N GLU A 60 1.01 17.70 -9.56
CA GLU A 60 1.79 18.41 -8.54
C GLU A 60 1.11 19.70 -8.10
N GLU A 61 0.62 20.53 -9.03
CA GLU A 61 -0.16 21.73 -8.71
C GLU A 61 -1.41 21.36 -7.87
N SER A 62 -2.16 20.35 -8.31
CA SER A 62 -3.33 19.86 -7.58
C SER A 62 -2.97 19.35 -6.19
N LEU A 63 -1.83 18.69 -6.01
CA LEU A 63 -1.35 18.26 -4.70
C LEU A 63 -1.07 19.47 -3.79
N GLN A 64 -0.40 20.51 -4.29
CA GLN A 64 -0.14 21.73 -3.52
C GLN A 64 -1.44 22.46 -3.14
N GLU A 65 -2.44 22.48 -4.02
CA GLU A 65 -3.79 23.02 -3.70
C GLU A 65 -4.46 22.28 -2.54
N LEU A 66 -4.22 20.98 -2.37
CA LEU A 66 -4.78 20.19 -1.27
C LEU A 66 -4.04 20.44 0.04
N ILE A 67 -2.72 20.56 -0.01
CA ILE A 67 -1.83 20.75 1.15
C ILE A 67 -2.00 22.14 1.77
N THR A 68 -2.16 23.19 0.95
CA THR A 68 -2.10 24.60 1.40
C THR A 68 -3.41 25.15 1.97
N LYS A 69 -4.45 24.33 2.09
CA LYS A 69 -5.73 24.74 2.71
C LYS A 69 -5.59 24.89 4.22
N ASP A 70 -6.39 25.78 4.82
CA ASP A 70 -6.46 25.96 6.28
C ASP A 70 -6.65 24.63 7.03
N THR A 71 -7.53 23.78 6.51
CA THR A 71 -7.57 22.35 6.82
C THR A 71 -7.09 21.60 5.56
N PRO A 72 -5.86 21.06 5.56
CA PRO A 72 -5.35 20.32 4.43
C PRO A 72 -6.32 19.21 4.02
N LYS A 73 -6.68 19.14 2.74
CA LYS A 73 -7.54 18.08 2.21
C LYS A 73 -6.69 16.84 1.88
N THR A 74 -5.98 16.37 2.91
CA THR A 74 -4.94 15.35 2.84
C THR A 74 -5.01 14.46 4.10
N ILE A 75 -4.15 13.45 4.13
CA ILE A 75 -3.95 12.62 5.31
C ILE A 75 -3.50 13.42 6.54
N VAL A 76 -2.71 14.49 6.35
CA VAL A 76 -2.23 15.33 7.46
C VAL A 76 -3.39 16.09 8.09
N GLY A 77 -4.30 16.66 7.28
CA GLY A 77 -5.51 17.30 7.81
C GLY A 77 -6.37 16.32 8.61
N TYR A 78 -6.61 15.12 8.07
CA TYR A 78 -7.39 14.09 8.77
C TYR A 78 -6.75 13.64 10.09
N LEU A 79 -5.44 13.36 10.08
CA LEU A 79 -4.70 12.98 11.29
C LEU A 79 -4.72 14.12 12.32
N THR A 80 -4.48 15.36 11.89
CA THR A 80 -4.45 16.53 12.78
C THR A 80 -5.79 16.70 13.50
N ASP A 81 -6.89 16.68 12.76
CA ASP A 81 -8.24 16.85 13.32
C ASP A 81 -8.61 15.69 14.25
N CYS A 82 -8.28 14.45 13.89
CA CYS A 82 -8.46 13.28 14.77
C CYS A 82 -7.73 13.45 16.10
N VAL A 83 -6.50 13.93 16.05
CA VAL A 83 -5.67 14.02 17.27
C VAL A 83 -6.06 15.24 18.12
N LEU A 84 -6.54 16.31 17.49
CA LEU A 84 -7.18 17.45 18.18
C LEU A 84 -8.60 17.14 18.68
N LYS A 85 -9.11 15.92 18.42
CA LYS A 85 -10.48 15.48 18.77
C LYS A 85 -11.56 16.38 18.16
N LEU A 86 -11.30 16.92 16.97
CA LEU A 86 -12.30 17.62 16.17
C LEU A 86 -13.22 16.61 15.47
N ASN A 87 -14.39 17.06 15.01
CA ASN A 87 -15.31 16.18 14.29
C ASN A 87 -14.76 15.84 12.89
N THR A 88 -14.52 14.56 12.65
CA THR A 88 -14.02 14.00 11.39
C THR A 88 -15.03 13.08 10.69
N ASP A 89 -16.33 13.13 11.07
CA ASP A 89 -17.39 12.29 10.50
C ASP A 89 -17.61 12.58 9.00
N ASP A 90 -17.47 13.84 8.60
CA ASP A 90 -17.54 14.27 7.21
C ASP A 90 -16.20 14.06 6.50
N LEU A 91 -16.01 12.87 5.93
CA LEU A 91 -14.81 12.52 5.17
C LEU A 91 -14.63 13.35 3.89
N SER A 92 -15.68 14.02 3.38
CA SER A 92 -15.58 14.85 2.16
C SER A 92 -14.61 16.02 2.33
N LYS A 93 -14.30 16.41 3.57
CA LYS A 93 -13.27 17.39 3.92
C LYS A 93 -11.85 16.92 3.59
N TYR A 94 -11.60 15.61 3.62
CA TYR A 94 -10.26 15.03 3.49
C TYR A 94 -10.07 14.18 2.23
N ILE A 95 -11.16 13.71 1.60
CA ILE A 95 -11.10 12.86 0.40
C ILE A 95 -11.49 13.59 -0.88
N LEU A 96 -10.77 13.31 -1.96
CA LEU A 96 -11.02 13.79 -3.32
C LEU A 96 -11.59 12.68 -4.18
N GLN A 97 -12.65 12.94 -4.95
CA GLN A 97 -13.12 12.04 -6.00
C GLN A 97 -12.21 12.19 -7.24
N LEU A 98 -11.54 11.12 -7.63
CA LEU A 98 -10.40 11.19 -8.54
C LEU A 98 -10.77 11.47 -10.00
N ASN A 99 -11.93 11.02 -10.47
CA ASN A 99 -12.38 11.28 -11.84
C ASN A 99 -12.52 12.78 -12.18
N LYS A 100 -12.63 13.64 -11.16
CA LYS A 100 -12.66 15.10 -11.31
C LYS A 100 -11.30 15.72 -11.64
N LYS A 101 -10.20 15.01 -11.36
CA LYS A 101 -8.82 15.45 -11.66
C LYS A 101 -8.15 14.57 -12.72
N ASN A 102 -8.58 13.31 -12.88
CA ASN A 102 -8.05 12.38 -13.86
C ASN A 102 -9.20 11.64 -14.59
N ASP A 103 -9.46 12.01 -15.84
CA ASP A 103 -10.53 11.45 -16.68
C ASP A 103 -10.29 9.98 -17.10
N GLN A 104 -9.09 9.46 -16.84
CA GLN A 104 -8.76 8.05 -17.05
C GLN A 104 -9.29 7.15 -15.94
N LEU A 105 -9.84 7.70 -14.85
CA LEU A 105 -10.33 6.93 -13.70
C LEU A 105 -11.86 6.91 -13.63
N THR A 106 -12.41 5.84 -13.06
CA THR A 106 -13.85 5.70 -12.81
C THR A 106 -14.30 6.62 -11.67
N ASP A 107 -15.61 6.87 -11.58
CA ASP A 107 -16.20 7.78 -10.60
C ASP A 107 -16.27 7.22 -9.17
N ASN A 108 -16.13 5.90 -9.01
CA ASN A 108 -16.18 5.20 -7.72
C ASN A 108 -14.82 5.16 -6.98
N ILE A 109 -13.80 5.89 -7.43
CA ILE A 109 -12.48 5.95 -6.78
C ILE A 109 -12.20 7.31 -6.14
N TYR A 110 -11.70 7.28 -4.91
CA TYR A 110 -11.42 8.42 -4.06
C TYR A 110 -9.99 8.37 -3.53
N LEU A 111 -9.44 9.53 -3.18
CA LEU A 111 -8.08 9.69 -2.66
C LEU A 111 -8.10 10.52 -1.38
N MET A 112 -7.53 9.98 -0.30
CA MET A 112 -6.98 10.75 0.81
C MET A 112 -5.49 10.94 0.52
N SER A 113 -5.13 12.12 0.03
CA SER A 113 -3.81 12.40 -0.54
C SER A 113 -2.71 12.35 0.51
N GLY A 114 -1.52 11.94 0.07
CA GLY A 114 -0.27 12.07 0.83
C GLY A 114 0.12 13.53 0.97
N ASP A 115 0.98 13.82 1.94
CA ASP A 115 1.36 15.17 2.31
C ASP A 115 2.74 15.15 2.99
N GLY A 116 3.66 15.99 2.50
CA GLY A 116 5.03 16.10 3.03
C GLY A 116 5.09 16.50 4.51
N ASN A 117 4.06 17.20 5.00
CA ASN A 117 3.94 17.58 6.40
C ASN A 117 3.77 16.38 7.34
N LEU A 118 3.55 15.16 6.83
CA LEU A 118 3.64 13.92 7.62
C LEU A 118 4.97 13.82 8.38
N GLU A 119 6.08 14.23 7.77
CA GLU A 119 7.39 14.24 8.43
C GLU A 119 7.44 15.25 9.58
N LEU A 120 6.77 16.39 9.43
CA LEU A 120 6.72 17.44 10.46
C LEU A 120 5.84 17.02 11.66
N ILE A 121 4.71 16.35 11.40
CA ILE A 121 3.80 15.94 12.47
C ILE A 121 4.19 14.59 13.11
N ALA A 122 5.08 13.80 12.50
CA ALA A 122 5.48 12.49 13.02
C ALA A 122 6.05 12.54 14.46
N PRO A 123 6.92 13.49 14.83
CA PRO A 123 7.36 13.64 16.22
C PRO A 123 6.20 13.95 17.18
N LEU A 124 5.26 14.81 16.77
CA LEU A 124 4.09 15.18 17.57
C LEU A 124 3.13 13.99 17.77
N LEU A 125 2.94 13.17 16.73
CA LEU A 125 2.17 11.93 16.82
C LEU A 125 2.83 10.95 17.80
N SER A 126 4.16 10.89 17.80
CA SER A 126 4.93 9.99 18.67
C SER A 126 4.84 10.44 20.13
N GLU A 127 5.04 11.74 20.39
CA GLU A 127 4.86 12.34 21.71
C GLU A 127 3.45 12.08 22.27
N ARG A 128 2.42 12.26 21.43
CA ARG A 128 1.04 11.99 21.84
C ARG A 128 0.77 10.49 22.05
N ALA A 129 1.38 9.60 21.28
CA ALA A 129 1.24 8.16 21.46
C ALA A 129 1.92 7.66 22.75
N ASP A 130 3.02 8.30 23.15
CA ASP A 130 3.79 7.96 24.34
C ASP A 130 3.38 8.78 25.58
N ALA A 131 2.36 9.64 25.47
CA ALA A 131 1.83 10.41 26.57
C ALA A 131 1.39 9.51 27.74
N THR A 132 1.56 10.02 28.97
CA THR A 132 1.14 9.32 30.18
C THR A 132 -0.38 9.21 30.20
N PRO A 133 -0.96 8.00 30.32
CA PRO A 133 -2.41 7.83 30.45
C PRO A 133 -2.96 8.60 31.66
N ILE A 134 -4.04 9.35 31.44
CA ILE A 134 -4.68 10.16 32.49
C ILE A 134 -5.58 9.28 33.39
N SER A 135 -6.08 8.17 32.86
CA SER A 135 -6.97 7.23 33.57
C SER A 135 -6.75 5.80 33.08
N GLY A 136 -7.29 4.81 33.80
CA GLY A 136 -7.18 3.40 33.39
C GLY A 136 -7.86 3.06 32.05
N SER A 137 -8.82 3.89 31.61
CA SER A 137 -9.47 3.78 30.29
C SER A 137 -8.76 4.56 29.20
N ASP A 138 -7.84 5.45 29.56
CA ASP A 138 -7.09 6.25 28.60
C ASP A 138 -5.92 5.42 28.03
N ASN A 139 -5.77 5.47 26.71
CA ASN A 139 -4.70 4.76 26.02
C ASN A 139 -4.25 5.58 24.81
N PRO A 140 -3.29 6.49 25.02
CA PRO A 140 -2.83 7.39 23.96
C PRO A 140 -2.20 6.63 22.78
N TRP A 141 -1.39 5.60 23.06
CA TRP A 141 -0.77 4.78 22.03
C TRP A 141 -1.83 4.15 21.11
N ARG A 142 -2.83 3.47 21.68
CA ARG A 142 -3.93 2.87 20.91
C ARG A 142 -4.74 3.92 20.18
N SER A 143 -5.00 5.07 20.80
CA SER A 143 -5.79 6.14 20.20
C SER A 143 -5.16 6.66 18.91
N ILE A 144 -3.84 6.88 18.90
CA ILE A 144 -3.09 7.30 17.71
C ILE A 144 -3.01 6.16 16.68
N HIS A 145 -2.62 4.96 17.11
CA HIS A 145 -2.34 3.83 16.22
C HIS A 145 -3.60 3.23 15.55
N THR A 146 -4.79 3.54 16.04
CA THR A 146 -6.07 3.05 15.47
C THR A 146 -6.80 4.07 14.61
N ILE A 147 -6.23 5.25 14.33
CA ILE A 147 -6.91 6.28 13.53
C ILE A 147 -7.33 5.75 12.15
N ILE A 148 -6.42 5.09 11.44
CA ILE A 148 -6.72 4.53 10.11
C ILE A 148 -7.48 3.21 10.20
N GLU A 149 -7.30 2.43 11.26
CA GLU A 149 -8.11 1.24 11.53
C GLU A 149 -9.61 1.62 11.61
N LYS A 150 -9.93 2.68 12.37
CA LYS A 150 -11.30 3.22 12.46
C LYS A 150 -11.79 3.79 11.13
N LEU A 151 -10.94 4.55 10.42
CA LEU A 151 -11.28 5.12 9.11
C LEU A 151 -11.73 4.04 8.11
N THR A 152 -11.03 2.90 8.06
CA THR A 152 -11.36 1.83 7.11
C THR A 152 -12.66 1.09 7.41
N LYS A 153 -13.31 1.37 8.55
CA LYS A 153 -14.65 0.85 8.89
C LYS A 153 -15.79 1.71 8.34
N ILE A 154 -15.50 2.92 7.86
CA ILE A 154 -16.51 3.87 7.36
C ILE A 154 -16.90 3.50 5.92
N GLN A 155 -18.17 3.62 5.55
CA GLN A 155 -18.60 3.49 4.16
C GLN A 155 -18.65 4.86 3.51
N ILE A 156 -18.22 4.95 2.25
CA ILE A 156 -18.40 6.16 1.45
C ILE A 156 -19.75 6.06 0.76
N ASN A 157 -20.63 7.06 0.93
CA ASN A 157 -21.95 7.14 0.31
C ASN A 157 -22.78 5.85 0.47
N ASP A 158 -22.76 5.26 1.67
CA ASP A 158 -23.48 4.02 2.03
C ASP A 158 -23.18 2.81 1.12
N LYS A 159 -22.02 2.81 0.44
CA LYS A 159 -21.55 1.70 -0.37
C LYS A 159 -20.44 0.92 0.33
N PRO A 160 -20.38 -0.42 0.16
CA PRO A 160 -19.21 -1.19 0.56
C PRO A 160 -17.94 -0.57 -0.01
N THR A 161 -16.96 -0.34 0.85
CA THR A 161 -15.75 0.40 0.49
C THR A 161 -14.51 -0.50 0.61
N THR A 162 -13.68 -0.49 -0.42
CA THR A 162 -12.37 -1.16 -0.42
C THR A 162 -11.28 -0.09 -0.28
N TYR A 163 -10.45 -0.22 0.75
CA TYR A 163 -9.35 0.71 1.04
C TYR A 163 -8.01 0.13 0.57
N PHE A 164 -7.22 0.94 -0.14
CA PHE A 164 -5.83 0.64 -0.46
C PHE A 164 -4.93 1.67 0.23
N ILE A 165 -4.01 1.22 1.06
CA ILE A 165 -3.14 2.07 1.87
C ILE A 165 -1.72 2.00 1.32
N ASP A 166 -1.28 3.08 0.67
CA ASP A 166 0.12 3.25 0.24
C ASP A 166 0.98 3.65 1.43
N THR A 167 2.24 3.23 1.45
CA THR A 167 3.10 3.41 2.62
C THR A 167 4.52 3.83 2.29
N ASN A 168 5.14 4.53 3.24
CA ASN A 168 6.58 4.79 3.22
C ASN A 168 7.37 3.50 3.53
N PRO A 169 8.55 3.27 2.92
CA PRO A 169 9.45 2.18 3.33
C PRO A 169 9.89 2.22 4.80
N SER A 170 10.14 3.41 5.35
CA SER A 170 10.56 3.57 6.75
C SER A 170 9.43 3.18 7.69
N PHE A 171 9.75 2.43 8.75
CA PHE A 171 8.78 1.96 9.75
C PHE A 171 8.49 3.02 10.83
N SER A 172 8.25 4.26 10.38
CA SER A 172 7.87 5.41 11.21
C SER A 172 6.46 5.24 11.81
N ILE A 173 6.06 6.14 12.71
CA ILE A 173 4.74 6.09 13.35
C ILE A 173 3.59 6.12 12.33
N TYR A 174 3.67 6.94 11.28
CA TYR A 174 2.62 6.98 10.25
C TYR A 174 2.55 5.68 9.44
N THR A 175 3.69 5.00 9.21
CA THR A 175 3.69 3.65 8.62
C THR A 175 3.07 2.62 9.57
N GLN A 176 3.33 2.71 10.88
CA GLN A 176 2.71 1.82 11.88
C GLN A 176 1.18 2.02 11.95
N ILE A 177 0.72 3.28 11.94
CA ILE A 177 -0.71 3.63 11.82
C ILE A 177 -1.30 3.03 10.53
N ALA A 178 -0.59 3.17 9.41
CA ALA A 178 -1.02 2.62 8.11
C ALA A 178 -1.17 1.09 8.14
N ILE A 179 -0.19 0.38 8.72
CA ILE A 179 -0.20 -1.08 8.86
C ILE A 179 -1.42 -1.56 9.64
N LEU A 180 -1.78 -0.89 10.75
CA LEU A 180 -2.97 -1.24 11.55
C LEU A 180 -4.29 -0.86 10.86
N GLY A 181 -4.24 0.00 9.85
CA GLY A 181 -5.38 0.26 8.96
C GLY A 181 -5.78 -0.91 8.07
N GLY A 182 -4.88 -1.89 7.87
CA GLY A 182 -5.09 -3.02 6.97
C GLY A 182 -5.66 -4.27 7.62
N GLU A 183 -6.61 -4.91 6.95
CA GLU A 183 -6.97 -6.32 7.22
C GLU A 183 -6.02 -7.28 6.48
N LYS A 184 -5.56 -6.88 5.30
CA LYS A 184 -4.67 -7.66 4.43
C LYS A 184 -3.41 -6.88 4.06
N LEU A 185 -2.29 -7.58 3.93
CA LEU A 185 -0.98 -7.04 3.54
C LEU A 185 -0.60 -7.56 2.15
N ILE A 186 -0.30 -6.65 1.24
CA ILE A 186 0.31 -6.92 -0.05
C ILE A 186 1.78 -6.54 0.06
N VAL A 187 2.68 -7.47 -0.29
CA VAL A 187 4.13 -7.30 -0.12
C VAL A 187 4.82 -7.27 -1.49
N PRO A 188 5.17 -6.08 -2.01
CA PRO A 188 6.01 -5.97 -3.20
C PRO A 188 7.45 -6.34 -2.89
N ILE A 189 8.09 -7.14 -3.74
CA ILE A 189 9.46 -7.62 -3.58
C ILE A 189 10.18 -7.55 -4.92
N ASN A 190 11.37 -6.95 -4.94
CA ASN A 190 12.27 -7.03 -6.10
C ASN A 190 13.13 -8.29 -6.01
N ALA A 191 13.52 -8.85 -7.16
CA ALA A 191 14.41 -10.01 -7.20
C ALA A 191 15.89 -9.59 -7.07
N ASP A 192 16.30 -9.25 -5.85
CA ASP A 192 17.68 -8.91 -5.47
C ASP A 192 17.97 -9.33 -4.01
N ASP A 193 19.25 -9.50 -3.64
CA ASP A 193 19.63 -10.03 -2.32
C ASP A 193 19.13 -9.18 -1.15
N SER A 194 19.20 -7.85 -1.27
CA SER A 194 18.73 -6.96 -0.21
C SER A 194 17.22 -7.07 0.02
N SER A 195 16.42 -7.35 -1.02
CA SER A 195 14.99 -7.63 -0.88
C SER A 195 14.72 -8.96 -0.17
N ILE A 196 15.58 -9.96 -0.32
CA ILE A 196 15.46 -11.23 0.41
C ILE A 196 15.76 -11.02 1.91
N TYR A 197 16.75 -10.18 2.24
CA TYR A 197 16.99 -9.80 3.64
C TYR A 197 15.83 -8.98 4.21
N ALA A 198 15.24 -8.09 3.41
CA ALA A 198 14.10 -7.27 3.80
C ALA A 198 12.89 -8.09 4.28
N ILE A 199 12.66 -9.30 3.73
CA ILE A 199 11.59 -10.22 4.19
C ILE A 199 11.68 -10.47 5.70
N SER A 200 12.86 -10.81 6.23
CA SER A 200 13.01 -11.03 7.69
C SER A 200 12.75 -9.75 8.47
N GLY A 201 13.20 -8.61 7.96
CA GLY A 201 12.94 -7.30 8.56
C GLY A 201 11.46 -7.00 8.65
N LEU A 202 10.71 -7.22 7.57
CA LEU A 202 9.25 -7.09 7.52
C LEU A 202 8.58 -7.95 8.59
N PHE A 203 8.95 -9.22 8.69
CA PHE A 203 8.35 -10.11 9.69
C PHE A 203 8.67 -9.67 11.12
N ASN A 204 9.92 -9.31 11.38
CA ASN A 204 10.36 -8.85 12.69
C ASN A 204 9.66 -7.54 13.11
N LEU A 205 9.44 -6.61 12.18
CA LEU A 205 8.80 -5.33 12.46
C LEU A 205 7.30 -5.48 12.77
N ILE A 206 6.56 -6.28 11.98
CA ILE A 206 5.10 -6.44 12.15
C ILE A 206 4.76 -7.47 13.24
N TRP A 207 5.44 -8.63 13.25
CA TRP A 207 5.09 -9.75 14.12
C TRP A 207 6.07 -10.00 15.27
N GLY A 208 7.20 -9.31 15.31
CA GLY A 208 8.22 -9.47 16.34
C GLY A 208 9.25 -10.54 15.98
N THR A 209 10.39 -10.50 16.67
CA THR A 209 11.45 -11.50 16.58
C THR A 209 11.08 -12.77 17.35
N GLU A 210 11.66 -13.91 16.98
CA GLU A 210 11.45 -15.18 17.71
C GLU A 210 11.92 -15.11 19.17
N LYS A 211 13.00 -14.38 19.42
CA LYS A 211 13.51 -14.09 20.76
C LYS A 211 13.33 -12.62 21.06
N GLU A 212 12.54 -12.31 22.08
CA GLU A 212 12.41 -10.95 22.59
C GLU A 212 13.72 -10.53 23.27
N HIS A 213 14.24 -9.37 22.92
CA HIS A 213 15.40 -8.84 23.60
C HIS A 213 15.01 -8.32 25.00
N PRO A 214 15.81 -8.60 26.06
CA PRO A 214 15.47 -8.21 27.43
C PRO A 214 15.20 -6.71 27.62
N VAL A 215 15.95 -5.86 26.90
CA VAL A 215 15.83 -4.39 26.97
C VAL A 215 14.78 -3.85 25.99
N TYR A 216 14.98 -3.98 24.68
CA TYR A 216 14.13 -3.32 23.70
C TYR A 216 12.85 -4.10 23.31
N GLY A 217 12.69 -5.37 23.72
CA GLY A 217 11.55 -6.21 23.32
C GLY A 217 10.18 -5.61 23.69
N LYS A 218 10.08 -4.92 24.84
CA LYS A 218 8.85 -4.29 25.33
C LYS A 218 8.43 -3.04 24.55
N TYR A 219 9.35 -2.45 23.79
CA TYR A 219 9.12 -1.21 23.03
C TYR A 219 8.83 -1.46 21.55
N THR A 220 8.90 -2.72 21.10
CA THR A 220 8.61 -3.05 19.71
C THR A 220 7.14 -2.84 19.39
N PHE A 221 6.85 -2.49 18.12
CA PHE A 221 5.49 -2.39 17.61
C PHE A 221 4.70 -3.68 17.87
N ALA A 222 5.29 -4.85 17.61
CA ALA A 222 4.63 -6.15 17.82
C ALA A 222 4.19 -6.36 19.28
N SER A 223 5.03 -5.99 20.25
CA SER A 223 4.70 -6.06 21.68
C SER A 223 3.60 -5.09 22.07
N LYS A 224 3.65 -3.85 21.57
CA LYS A 224 2.63 -2.83 21.80
C LYS A 224 1.28 -3.21 21.18
N VAL A 225 1.27 -3.79 19.99
CA VAL A 225 0.08 -4.34 19.35
C VAL A 225 -0.55 -5.43 20.21
N LYS A 226 0.26 -6.37 20.69
CA LYS A 226 -0.19 -7.46 21.57
C LYS A 226 -0.75 -6.93 22.89
N SER A 227 -0.08 -5.99 23.55
CA SER A 227 -0.55 -5.40 24.83
C SER A 227 -1.86 -4.62 24.66
N ASN A 228 -2.12 -4.11 23.45
CA ASN A 228 -3.33 -3.38 23.12
C ASN A 228 -4.45 -4.26 22.52
N SER A 229 -4.22 -5.57 22.41
CA SER A 229 -5.15 -6.54 21.81
C SER A 229 -5.60 -6.11 20.40
N LEU A 230 -4.66 -5.59 19.60
CA LEU A 230 -4.92 -5.19 18.22
C LEU A 230 -4.53 -6.32 17.25
N GLU A 231 -5.27 -6.40 16.16
CA GLU A 231 -4.97 -7.31 15.06
C GLU A 231 -3.94 -6.73 14.11
N ARG A 232 -3.23 -7.60 13.40
CA ARG A 232 -2.26 -7.24 12.36
C ARG A 232 -2.78 -7.68 10.99
N PRO A 233 -2.43 -6.97 9.91
CA PRO A 233 -2.84 -7.39 8.58
C PRO A 233 -2.24 -8.76 8.27
N LYS A 234 -3.02 -9.62 7.58
CA LYS A 234 -2.53 -10.92 7.11
C LYS A 234 -1.99 -10.80 5.69
N ILE A 235 -0.88 -11.47 5.40
CA ILE A 235 -0.28 -11.48 4.05
C ILE A 235 -1.25 -12.12 3.07
N ALA A 236 -1.75 -11.32 2.13
CA ALA A 236 -2.63 -11.77 1.07
C ALA A 236 -1.84 -12.15 -0.18
N LEU A 237 -0.90 -11.29 -0.60
CA LEU A 237 -0.14 -11.49 -1.83
C LEU A 237 1.30 -10.98 -1.73
N LEU A 238 2.17 -11.67 -2.47
CA LEU A 238 3.57 -11.40 -2.72
C LEU A 238 3.71 -10.99 -4.18
N LEU A 239 4.10 -9.75 -4.42
CA LEU A 239 4.21 -9.20 -5.76
C LEU A 239 5.68 -9.15 -6.17
N GLY A 240 6.11 -10.15 -6.94
CA GLY A 240 7.47 -10.27 -7.42
C GLY A 240 7.70 -9.40 -8.64
N ASN A 241 8.40 -8.28 -8.47
CA ASN A 241 8.80 -7.40 -9.57
C ASN A 241 10.01 -7.97 -10.31
N ARG A 242 9.86 -8.18 -11.63
CA ARG A 242 10.95 -8.64 -12.51
C ARG A 242 11.50 -7.47 -13.35
N PHE A 243 12.77 -7.14 -13.16
CA PHE A 243 13.57 -6.55 -14.22
C PHE A 243 13.98 -7.68 -15.16
N THR A 244 13.77 -7.59 -16.48
CA THR A 244 14.80 -7.92 -17.49
C THR A 244 14.29 -7.97 -18.93
N GLN A 245 15.11 -7.42 -19.84
CA GLN A 245 15.09 -7.70 -21.28
C GLN A 245 16.29 -8.56 -21.76
N LYS A 246 17.21 -8.98 -20.87
CA LYS A 246 18.41 -9.77 -21.23
C LYS A 246 18.36 -11.21 -20.69
N ILE A 247 18.52 -12.18 -21.58
CA ILE A 247 18.40 -13.64 -21.34
C ILE A 247 19.32 -14.16 -20.22
N GLY A 248 20.58 -13.70 -20.15
CA GLY A 248 21.53 -14.14 -19.11
C GLY A 248 21.16 -13.68 -17.70
N ALA A 249 20.56 -12.50 -17.58
CA ALA A 249 20.08 -11.99 -16.29
C ALA A 249 18.80 -12.71 -15.83
N ALA A 250 17.97 -13.20 -16.76
CA ALA A 250 16.70 -13.87 -16.44
C ALA A 250 16.87 -15.10 -15.54
N HIS A 251 17.94 -15.89 -15.72
CA HIS A 251 18.24 -17.03 -14.84
C HIS A 251 18.60 -16.60 -13.42
N ALA A 252 19.42 -15.55 -13.27
CA ALA A 252 19.78 -15.00 -11.97
C ALA A 252 18.56 -14.42 -11.24
N PHE A 253 17.71 -13.66 -11.95
CA PHE A 253 16.45 -13.15 -11.39
C PHE A 253 15.49 -14.27 -10.97
N LYS A 254 15.39 -15.34 -11.76
CA LYS A 254 14.59 -16.51 -11.38
C LYS A 254 15.12 -17.17 -10.10
N ALA A 255 16.44 -17.30 -9.96
CA ALA A 255 17.05 -17.84 -8.74
C ALA A 255 16.76 -16.97 -7.50
N LEU A 256 16.89 -15.64 -7.64
CA LEU A 256 16.61 -14.68 -6.57
C LEU A 256 15.12 -14.69 -6.18
N SER A 257 14.22 -14.70 -7.16
CA SER A 257 12.78 -14.83 -6.95
C SER A 257 12.44 -16.14 -6.24
N ASN A 258 13.02 -17.27 -6.66
CA ASN A 258 12.82 -18.56 -6.02
C ASN A 258 13.26 -18.55 -4.55
N LYS A 259 14.36 -17.87 -4.24
CA LYS A 259 14.89 -17.73 -2.87
C LYS A 259 13.99 -16.85 -2.01
N ALA A 260 13.42 -15.78 -2.56
CA ALA A 260 12.41 -14.96 -1.87
C ALA A 260 11.15 -15.79 -1.54
N ILE A 261 10.63 -16.55 -2.51
CA ILE A 261 9.46 -17.43 -2.30
C ILE A 261 9.77 -18.52 -1.27
N GLN A 262 10.96 -19.11 -1.32
CA GLN A 262 11.40 -20.10 -0.34
C GLN A 262 11.36 -19.53 1.08
N LYS A 263 11.89 -18.32 1.28
CA LYS A 263 11.91 -17.66 2.58
C LYS A 263 10.51 -17.30 3.09
N MET A 264 9.61 -16.87 2.20
CA MET A 264 8.21 -16.64 2.55
C MET A 264 7.49 -17.92 2.94
N PHE A 265 7.77 -19.02 2.24
CA PHE A 265 7.21 -20.33 2.55
C PHE A 265 7.71 -20.86 3.90
N GLU A 266 8.97 -20.61 4.26
CA GLU A 266 9.50 -20.92 5.60
C GLU A 266 8.78 -20.12 6.69
N GLU A 267 8.47 -18.84 6.46
CA GLU A 267 7.68 -18.05 7.41
C GLU A 267 6.22 -18.54 7.49
N TYR A 268 5.66 -19.02 6.37
CA TYR A 268 4.34 -19.65 6.34
C TYR A 268 4.29 -20.93 7.14
N THR A 269 5.25 -21.85 6.96
CA THR A 269 5.27 -23.13 7.69
C THR A 269 5.46 -22.92 9.19
N LYS A 270 6.21 -21.89 9.60
CA LYS A 270 6.35 -21.50 11.01
C LYS A 270 5.04 -20.96 11.60
N ASN A 271 4.33 -20.10 10.88
CA ASN A 271 3.10 -19.49 11.38
C ASN A 271 2.10 -19.15 10.25
N PRO A 272 1.25 -20.11 9.85
CA PRO A 272 0.28 -19.92 8.77
C PRO A 272 -0.74 -18.81 9.06
N ASN A 273 -1.01 -18.48 10.33
CA ASN A 273 -2.00 -17.47 10.71
C ASN A 273 -1.60 -16.05 10.32
N ARG A 274 -0.33 -15.82 9.95
CA ARG A 274 0.16 -14.55 9.40
C ARG A 274 -0.28 -14.31 7.95
N PHE A 275 -0.84 -15.32 7.28
CA PHE A 275 -1.28 -15.28 5.89
C PHE A 275 -2.80 -15.38 5.80
N SER A 276 -3.40 -14.76 4.79
CA SER A 276 -4.85 -14.82 4.59
C SER A 276 -5.29 -16.19 4.09
N ASP A 277 -6.50 -16.62 4.47
CA ASP A 277 -7.11 -17.87 3.98
C ASP A 277 -6.26 -19.13 4.25
N SER A 278 -5.45 -19.15 5.30
CA SER A 278 -4.54 -20.24 5.66
C SER A 278 -5.20 -21.45 6.31
N SER A 279 -6.51 -21.65 6.13
CA SER A 279 -7.29 -22.75 6.71
C SER A 279 -6.75 -24.15 6.33
N ASN A 280 -6.04 -24.27 5.21
CA ASN A 280 -5.26 -25.47 4.85
C ASN A 280 -3.76 -25.20 5.08
N SER A 281 -3.24 -25.52 6.26
CA SER A 281 -1.84 -25.29 6.64
C SER A 281 -0.84 -26.21 5.90
N ASN A 282 -1.30 -27.32 5.33
CA ASN A 282 -0.45 -28.34 4.70
C ASN A 282 -0.42 -28.21 3.17
N ILE A 283 0.02 -27.04 2.67
CA ILE A 283 0.29 -26.86 1.24
C ILE A 283 1.79 -26.96 0.98
N ASN A 284 2.15 -27.55 -0.16
CA ASN A 284 3.55 -27.59 -0.58
C ASN A 284 4.01 -26.22 -1.15
N ARG A 285 5.31 -26.08 -1.43
CA ARG A 285 5.89 -24.82 -1.93
C ARG A 285 5.26 -24.35 -3.25
N GLN A 286 4.92 -25.25 -4.16
CA GLN A 286 4.31 -24.88 -5.46
C GLN A 286 2.88 -24.37 -5.28
N GLU A 287 2.12 -25.01 -4.40
CA GLU A 287 0.76 -24.58 -4.02
C GLU A 287 0.80 -23.24 -3.29
N PHE A 288 1.77 -23.03 -2.40
CA PHE A 288 2.02 -21.74 -1.74
C PHE A 288 2.32 -20.64 -2.76
N GLU A 289 3.23 -20.89 -3.70
CA GLU A 289 3.59 -19.94 -4.75
C GLU A 289 2.37 -19.57 -5.59
N LYS A 290 1.57 -20.55 -6.03
CA LYS A 290 0.32 -20.31 -6.76
C LYS A 290 -0.67 -19.48 -5.94
N LYS A 291 -0.80 -19.77 -4.64
CA LYS A 291 -1.80 -19.14 -3.77
C LYS A 291 -1.44 -17.74 -3.28
N TYR A 292 -0.15 -17.46 -3.08
CA TYR A 292 0.28 -16.19 -2.47
C TYR A 292 1.19 -15.35 -3.35
N SER A 293 1.70 -15.85 -4.49
CA SER A 293 2.60 -15.08 -5.34
C SER A 293 1.98 -14.70 -6.69
N ILE A 294 2.34 -13.51 -7.17
CA ILE A 294 2.10 -13.02 -8.53
C ILE A 294 3.39 -12.38 -9.04
N GLU A 295 3.78 -12.73 -10.25
CA GLU A 295 4.90 -12.09 -10.94
C GLU A 295 4.41 -10.85 -11.71
N LEU A 296 4.90 -9.68 -11.33
CA LEU A 296 4.66 -8.43 -12.03
C LEU A 296 5.72 -8.23 -13.12
N ARG A 297 5.44 -8.77 -14.32
CA ARG A 297 6.29 -8.57 -15.50
C ARG A 297 6.02 -7.21 -16.11
N ASP A 298 7.09 -6.51 -16.51
CA ASP A 298 7.05 -5.21 -17.22
C ASP A 298 6.37 -4.05 -16.45
N PHE A 299 6.05 -4.21 -15.16
CA PHE A 299 5.55 -3.12 -14.30
C PHE A 299 6.55 -1.99 -14.12
N ASN A 300 7.85 -2.32 -14.05
CA ASN A 300 8.93 -1.33 -13.93
C ASN A 300 9.31 -0.66 -15.26
N SER A 301 8.67 -1.03 -16.38
CA SER A 301 8.86 -0.41 -17.69
C SER A 301 7.55 0.23 -18.16
N ALA A 302 6.63 -0.57 -18.66
CA ALA A 302 5.32 -0.12 -19.16
C ALA A 302 4.47 0.50 -18.05
N GLY A 303 4.51 -0.06 -16.83
CA GLY A 303 3.77 0.49 -15.68
C GLY A 303 4.24 1.89 -15.28
N VAL A 304 5.56 2.15 -15.30
CA VAL A 304 6.11 3.49 -15.01
C VAL A 304 5.65 4.52 -16.04
N VAL A 305 5.66 4.14 -17.33
CA VAL A 305 5.19 5.01 -18.43
C VAL A 305 3.71 5.33 -18.26
N ALA A 306 2.88 4.32 -17.95
CA ALA A 306 1.46 4.49 -17.72
C ALA A 306 1.17 5.37 -16.48
N ALA A 307 1.88 5.12 -15.38
CA ALA A 307 1.75 5.87 -14.14
C ALA A 307 2.16 7.35 -14.27
N ASN A 308 3.14 7.68 -15.12
CA ASN A 308 3.52 9.07 -15.38
C ASN A 308 2.41 9.90 -16.04
N GLN A 309 1.45 9.25 -16.71
CA GLN A 309 0.27 9.89 -17.30
C GLN A 309 -1.02 9.60 -16.54
N GLY A 310 -0.93 9.01 -15.34
CA GLY A 310 -2.10 8.57 -14.59
C GLY A 310 -3.01 7.61 -15.35
N LEU A 311 -2.46 6.82 -16.28
CA LEU A 311 -3.19 5.86 -17.09
C LEU A 311 -3.17 4.46 -16.41
N PRO A 312 -4.32 3.87 -16.08
CA PRO A 312 -4.39 2.49 -15.62
C PRO A 312 -3.86 1.49 -16.66
N LEU A 313 -3.18 0.42 -16.20
CA LEU A 313 -2.63 -0.60 -17.10
C LEU A 313 -3.69 -1.33 -17.93
N SER A 314 -4.93 -1.39 -17.46
CA SER A 314 -6.07 -1.94 -18.19
C SER A 314 -6.33 -1.18 -19.50
N LYS A 315 -6.11 0.14 -19.53
CA LYS A 315 -6.33 1.04 -20.68
C LYS A 315 -5.10 1.19 -21.59
N MET A 316 -3.94 0.69 -21.16
CA MET A 316 -2.70 0.79 -21.91
C MET A 316 -2.74 0.04 -23.26
N VAL A 317 -3.64 -0.94 -23.42
CA VAL A 317 -3.77 -1.74 -24.65
C VAL A 317 -4.24 -0.91 -25.87
N GLU A 318 -4.79 0.28 -25.65
CA GLU A 318 -5.37 1.13 -26.71
C GLU A 318 -4.34 1.99 -27.44
N LYS A 319 -3.21 2.33 -26.80
CA LYS A 319 -2.21 3.27 -27.33
C LYS A 319 -0.82 2.66 -27.36
N ALA A 320 -0.05 2.93 -28.42
CA ALA A 320 1.32 2.43 -28.56
C ALA A 320 2.40 3.45 -28.18
N ASN A 321 2.06 4.74 -28.18
CA ASN A 321 2.98 5.84 -27.94
C ASN A 321 2.54 6.66 -26.73
N TYR A 322 3.51 7.04 -25.92
CA TYR A 322 3.31 7.71 -24.64
C TYR A 322 4.27 8.89 -24.55
N GLN A 323 3.80 10.04 -24.07
CA GLN A 323 4.65 11.18 -23.75
C GLN A 323 5.11 11.08 -22.29
N VAL A 324 6.42 11.17 -22.05
CA VAL A 324 7.01 11.22 -20.71
C VAL A 324 8.01 12.37 -20.72
N TYR A 325 7.67 13.47 -20.05
CA TYR A 325 8.35 14.76 -20.21
C TYR A 325 8.49 15.11 -21.70
N ASP A 326 9.70 15.40 -22.18
CA ASP A 326 9.96 15.77 -23.59
C ASP A 326 10.16 14.56 -24.51
N LYS A 327 10.01 13.32 -24.01
CA LYS A 327 10.29 12.11 -24.77
C LYS A 327 9.04 11.34 -25.13
N LYS A 328 8.96 10.95 -26.41
CA LYS A 328 7.96 10.00 -26.91
C LYS A 328 8.50 8.58 -26.75
N ILE A 329 7.83 7.79 -25.92
CA ILE A 329 8.18 6.40 -25.62
C ILE A 329 7.18 5.49 -26.33
N GLN A 330 7.69 4.54 -27.10
CA GLN A 330 6.88 3.48 -27.70
C GLN A 330 6.93 2.23 -26.82
N VAL A 331 5.77 1.67 -26.50
CA VAL A 331 5.67 0.41 -25.75
C VAL A 331 5.05 -0.65 -26.66
N SER A 332 5.71 -1.80 -26.76
CA SER A 332 5.29 -2.86 -27.70
C SER A 332 3.90 -3.39 -27.34
N LYS A 333 3.16 -3.88 -28.35
CA LYS A 333 1.82 -4.47 -28.13
C LYS A 333 1.87 -5.64 -27.13
N ASP A 334 2.84 -6.53 -27.30
CA ASP A 334 3.05 -7.68 -26.41
C ASP A 334 3.30 -7.27 -24.95
N GLN A 335 4.11 -6.23 -24.70
CA GLN A 335 4.31 -5.72 -23.34
C GLN A 335 3.03 -5.14 -22.74
N ARG A 336 2.26 -4.38 -23.52
CA ARG A 336 1.00 -3.77 -23.05
C ARG A 336 -0.05 -4.82 -22.70
N GLU A 337 -0.20 -5.84 -23.55
CA GLU A 337 -1.12 -6.96 -23.32
C GLU A 337 -0.71 -7.81 -22.10
N LYS A 338 0.58 -8.08 -21.93
CA LYS A 338 1.10 -8.80 -20.77
C LYS A 338 0.84 -8.04 -19.47
N CYS A 339 1.15 -6.75 -19.40
CA CYS A 339 0.89 -5.93 -18.21
C CYS A 339 -0.60 -5.87 -17.89
N SER A 340 -1.46 -5.65 -18.90
CA SER A 340 -2.92 -5.62 -18.74
C SER A 340 -3.44 -6.95 -18.20
N LYS A 341 -2.99 -8.08 -18.76
CA LYS A 341 -3.38 -9.41 -18.26
C LYS A 341 -2.95 -9.64 -16.81
N VAL A 342 -1.72 -9.27 -16.46
CA VAL A 342 -1.18 -9.46 -15.10
C VAL A 342 -1.93 -8.62 -14.07
N ILE A 343 -2.26 -7.35 -14.37
CA ILE A 343 -3.02 -6.50 -13.42
C ILE A 343 -4.46 -7.01 -13.25
N LEU A 344 -5.07 -7.53 -14.31
CA LEU A 344 -6.42 -8.12 -14.25
C LEU A 344 -6.43 -9.40 -13.42
N ASP A 345 -5.44 -10.29 -13.59
CA ASP A 345 -5.28 -11.49 -12.78
C ASP A 345 -5.07 -11.13 -11.30
N LEU A 346 -4.19 -10.16 -11.03
CA LEU A 346 -3.94 -9.62 -9.68
C LEU A 346 -5.23 -9.09 -9.04
N VAL A 347 -5.98 -8.23 -9.73
CA VAL A 347 -7.24 -7.68 -9.21
C VAL A 347 -8.29 -8.76 -8.96
N SER A 348 -8.35 -9.81 -9.79
CA SER A 348 -9.32 -10.89 -9.58
C SER A 348 -9.06 -11.74 -8.32
N ARG A 349 -7.87 -11.62 -7.72
CA ARG A 349 -7.48 -12.31 -6.48
C ARG A 349 -7.69 -11.46 -5.22
N LEU A 350 -8.14 -10.22 -5.36
CA LEU A 350 -8.40 -9.26 -4.27
C LEU A 350 -9.90 -9.12 -4.04
#